data_AF-A0A1Q5PVP8-F1
#
_entry.id   AF-A0A1Q5PVP8-F1
#
_cell.length_a   1.000
_cell.length_b   1.000
_cell.length_c   1.000
_cell.angle_alpha   90.00
_cell.angle_beta   90.00
_cell.angle_gamma   90.00
#
_symmetry.space_group_name_H-M   'P 1'
#
loop_
_entity.id
_entity.type
_entity.pdbx_description
1 polymer ?
#
loop_
_entity_poly.entity_id
_entity_poly.type
_entity_poly.pdbx_seq_one_letter_code
_entity_poly.pdbx_strand_id
1 'polypeptide(L)'
;MEDELMEAALAGDAVAMLRVALRYEQQEDEAQAQEWYARAARAGHAEAMVIYGALLHEQGQGDQARSWYERAAALGDPDAWAVLGALAVENDELAAAEEHYRRAIAAGNQDALVYLAGVCELTGRVPQAVELLAQAVAADVAEARELLAELAAEGHAAAQAQLVRLAADAD
;
A
#
# COMPACT_ATOMS: atom_id res chain seq x y z
N MET A 1 31.70 6.67 5.49
CA MET A 1 30.24 6.64 5.28
C MET A 1 29.85 5.92 4.00
N GLU A 2 30.25 6.36 2.79
CA GLU A 2 29.87 5.63 1.56
C GLU A 2 30.52 4.24 1.47
N ASP A 3 31.81 4.15 1.79
CA ASP A 3 32.51 2.86 1.83
C ASP A 3 31.94 1.92 2.90
N GLU A 4 31.58 2.45 4.07
CA GLU A 4 30.98 1.68 5.18
C GLU A 4 29.58 1.15 4.82
N LEU A 5 28.78 1.93 4.10
CA LEU A 5 27.45 1.50 3.64
C LEU A 5 27.58 0.34 2.65
N MET A 6 28.53 0.45 1.71
CA MET A 6 28.78 -0.61 0.72
C MET A 6 29.35 -1.86 1.39
N GLU A 7 30.28 -1.72 2.34
CA GLU A 7 30.81 -2.85 3.12
C GLU A 7 29.71 -3.58 3.88
N ALA A 8 28.82 -2.86 4.57
CA ALA A 8 27.69 -3.46 5.28
C ALA A 8 26.73 -4.19 4.32
N ALA A 9 26.43 -3.59 3.17
CA ALA A 9 25.59 -4.21 2.15
C ALA A 9 26.23 -5.50 1.60
N LEU A 10 27.55 -5.49 1.35
CA LEU A 10 28.29 -6.68 0.91
C LEU A 10 28.40 -7.75 2.01
N ALA A 11 28.37 -7.35 3.29
CA ALA A 11 28.37 -8.24 4.44
C ALA A 11 27.01 -8.91 4.70
N GLY A 12 25.96 -8.56 3.96
CA GLY A 12 24.63 -9.18 4.06
C GLY A 12 23.58 -8.35 4.81
N ASP A 13 23.89 -7.11 5.20
CA ASP A 13 22.92 -6.24 5.86
C ASP A 13 21.82 -5.80 4.88
N ALA A 14 20.60 -6.29 5.09
CA ALA A 14 19.48 -6.06 4.19
C ALA A 14 19.02 -4.59 4.17
N VAL A 15 19.20 -3.84 5.27
CA VAL A 15 18.89 -2.40 5.35
C VAL A 15 19.94 -1.61 4.58
N ALA A 16 21.22 -1.99 4.70
CA ALA A 16 22.29 -1.39 3.92
C ALA A 16 22.08 -1.64 2.41
N MET A 17 21.69 -2.85 2.01
CA MET A 17 21.34 -3.16 0.62
C MET A 17 20.20 -2.28 0.09
N LEU A 18 19.13 -2.09 0.86
CA LEU A 18 18.02 -1.20 0.49
C LEU A 18 18.50 0.24 0.27
N ARG A 19 19.33 0.76 1.19
CA ARG A 19 19.90 2.11 1.09
C ARG A 19 20.81 2.27 -0.12
N VAL A 20 21.56 1.23 -0.49
CA VAL A 20 22.37 1.22 -1.71
C VAL A 20 21.46 1.24 -2.94
N ALA A 21 20.37 0.47 -2.96
CA ALA A 21 19.39 0.48 -4.05
C ALA A 21 18.80 1.88 -4.28
N LEU A 22 18.28 2.51 -3.21
CA LEU A 22 17.73 3.87 -3.25
C LEU A 22 18.76 4.90 -3.75
N ARG A 23 20.05 4.70 -3.46
CA ARG A 23 21.12 5.58 -3.93
C ARG A 23 21.39 5.43 -5.43
N TYR A 24 21.28 4.22 -5.98
CA TYR A 24 21.38 4.00 -7.43
C TYR A 24 20.16 4.56 -8.16
N GLU A 25 18.97 4.45 -7.57
CA GLU A 25 17.75 5.06 -8.10
C GLU A 25 17.86 6.59 -8.20
N GLN A 26 18.41 7.24 -7.16
CA GLN A 26 18.70 8.69 -7.19
C GLN A 26 19.72 9.09 -8.27
N GLN A 27 20.54 8.15 -8.73
CA GLN A 27 21.51 8.36 -9.80
C GLN A 27 20.96 7.96 -11.18
N GLU A 28 19.68 7.60 -11.26
CA GLU A 28 19.02 7.10 -12.47
C GLU A 28 19.66 5.81 -13.04
N ASP A 29 20.38 5.05 -12.19
CA ASP A 29 20.91 3.73 -12.54
C ASP A 29 19.92 2.64 -12.09
N GLU A 30 18.85 2.52 -12.87
CA GLU A 30 17.77 1.55 -12.62
C GLU A 30 18.29 0.11 -12.55
N ALA A 31 19.27 -0.24 -13.40
CA ALA A 31 19.80 -1.60 -13.46
C ALA A 31 20.49 -1.99 -12.15
N GLN A 32 21.31 -1.09 -11.58
CA GLN A 32 21.92 -1.33 -10.28
C GLN A 32 20.89 -1.29 -9.15
N ALA A 33 19.94 -0.35 -9.18
CA ALA A 33 18.89 -0.26 -8.17
C ALA A 33 18.10 -1.57 -8.07
N GLN A 34 17.64 -2.11 -9.21
CA GLN A 34 16.89 -3.37 -9.28
C GLN A 34 17.68 -4.55 -8.71
N GLU A 35 18.97 -4.67 -9.04
CA GLU A 35 19.83 -5.73 -8.51
C GLU A 35 19.97 -5.63 -6.98
N TRP A 36 20.12 -4.42 -6.44
CA TRP A 36 20.22 -4.22 -4.99
C TRP A 36 18.88 -4.43 -4.27
N TYR A 37 17.75 -4.03 -4.87
CA TYR A 37 16.42 -4.38 -4.36
C TYR A 37 16.22 -5.90 -4.29
N ALA A 38 16.59 -6.62 -5.35
CA ALA A 38 16.52 -8.08 -5.36
C ALA A 38 17.39 -8.72 -4.26
N ARG A 39 18.59 -8.18 -4.00
CA ARG A 39 19.47 -8.64 -2.91
C ARG A 39 18.86 -8.37 -1.54
N ALA A 40 18.38 -7.16 -1.29
CA ALA A 40 17.73 -6.79 -0.03
C ALA A 40 16.48 -7.65 0.24
N ALA A 41 15.66 -7.89 -0.79
CA ALA A 41 14.49 -8.76 -0.71
C ALA A 41 14.88 -10.20 -0.33
N ARG A 42 15.91 -10.77 -0.99
CA ARG A 42 16.43 -12.11 -0.67
C ARG A 42 17.05 -12.19 0.73
N ALA A 43 17.61 -11.09 1.22
CA ALA A 43 18.17 -10.97 2.57
C ALA A 43 17.10 -10.77 3.66
N GLY A 44 15.81 -10.64 3.29
CA GLY A 44 14.71 -10.62 4.26
C GLY A 44 14.11 -9.23 4.54
N HIS A 45 14.51 -8.18 3.82
CA HIS A 45 13.95 -6.85 4.05
C HIS A 45 12.56 -6.73 3.42
N ALA A 46 11.53 -6.50 4.24
CA ALA A 46 10.13 -6.53 3.79
C ALA A 46 9.80 -5.45 2.74
N GLU A 47 10.19 -4.20 2.99
CA GLU A 47 10.02 -3.10 2.02
C GLU A 47 10.69 -3.39 0.67
N ALA A 48 11.91 -3.97 0.69
CA ALA A 48 12.60 -4.34 -0.54
C ALA A 48 11.91 -5.51 -1.27
N MET A 49 11.23 -6.41 -0.55
CA MET A 49 10.40 -7.44 -1.18
C MET A 49 9.20 -6.83 -1.89
N VAL A 50 8.59 -5.77 -1.34
CA VAL A 50 7.51 -5.03 -2.02
C VAL A 50 8.05 -4.36 -3.28
N ILE A 51 9.14 -3.61 -3.18
CA ILE A 51 9.73 -2.92 -4.35
C ILE A 51 10.16 -3.93 -5.41
N TYR A 52 10.82 -5.02 -5.02
CA TYR A 52 11.22 -6.07 -5.96
C TYR A 52 10.02 -6.79 -6.57
N GLY A 53 8.94 -7.00 -5.79
CA GLY A 53 7.67 -7.49 -6.30
C GLY A 53 7.09 -6.59 -7.39
N ALA A 54 7.12 -5.27 -7.20
CA ALA A 54 6.61 -4.30 -8.18
C ALA A 54 7.39 -4.37 -9.49
N LEU A 55 8.72 -4.39 -9.39
CA LEU A 55 9.62 -4.57 -10.54
C LEU A 55 9.32 -5.86 -11.33
N LEU A 56 9.06 -6.96 -10.62
CA LEU A 56 8.70 -8.24 -11.26
C LEU A 56 7.32 -8.16 -11.92
N HIS A 57 6.35 -7.49 -11.30
CA HIS A 57 5.02 -7.31 -11.85
C HIS A 57 5.06 -6.51 -13.16
N GLU A 58 5.82 -5.41 -13.20
CA GLU A 58 6.04 -4.61 -14.42
C GLU A 58 6.70 -5.41 -15.54
N GLN A 59 7.54 -6.39 -15.20
CA GLN A 59 8.15 -7.33 -16.14
C GLN A 59 7.21 -8.46 -16.59
N GLY A 60 5.94 -8.44 -16.18
CA GLY A 60 4.95 -9.48 -16.49
C GLY A 60 5.12 -10.76 -15.68
N GLN A 61 5.89 -10.73 -14.59
CA GLN A 61 6.14 -11.88 -13.71
C GLN A 61 5.23 -11.86 -12.47
N GLY A 62 3.92 -11.70 -12.70
CA GLY A 62 2.91 -11.51 -11.64
C GLY A 62 2.92 -12.57 -10.54
N ASP A 63 3.12 -13.85 -10.89
CA ASP A 63 3.17 -14.94 -9.90
C ASP A 63 4.37 -14.80 -8.95
N GLN A 64 5.53 -14.39 -9.48
CA GLN A 64 6.72 -14.15 -8.66
C GLN A 64 6.54 -12.91 -7.80
N ALA A 65 5.97 -11.84 -8.37
CA ALA A 65 5.65 -10.62 -7.65
C ALA A 65 4.74 -10.90 -6.44
N ARG A 66 3.64 -11.63 -6.68
CA ARG A 66 2.70 -12.06 -5.64
C ARG A 66 3.41 -12.83 -4.52
N SER A 67 4.30 -13.76 -4.86
CA SER A 67 5.06 -14.50 -3.84
C SER A 67 5.92 -13.59 -2.96
N TRP A 68 6.50 -12.53 -3.51
CA TRP A 68 7.27 -11.55 -2.74
C TRP A 68 6.39 -10.69 -1.84
N TYR A 69 5.24 -10.23 -2.35
CA TYR A 69 4.26 -9.51 -1.54
C TYR A 69 3.75 -10.37 -0.38
N GLU A 70 3.42 -11.64 -0.61
CA GLU A 70 3.00 -12.57 0.45
C GLU A 70 4.06 -12.75 1.53
N ARG A 71 5.35 -12.78 1.14
CA ARG A 71 6.47 -12.86 2.10
C ARG A 71 6.62 -11.57 2.90
N ALA A 72 6.53 -10.41 2.26
CA ALA A 72 6.57 -9.11 2.94
C ALA A 72 5.40 -8.96 3.93
N ALA A 73 4.19 -9.32 3.48
CA ALA A 73 2.98 -9.31 4.28
C ALA A 73 3.08 -10.24 5.52
N ALA A 74 3.69 -11.42 5.35
CA ALA A 74 3.97 -12.35 6.46
C ALA A 74 4.99 -11.79 7.47
N LEU A 75 5.84 -10.86 7.06
CA LEU A 75 6.73 -10.11 7.96
C LEU A 75 6.05 -8.90 8.62
N GLY A 76 4.76 -8.67 8.34
CA GLY A 76 3.97 -7.59 8.93
C GLY A 76 4.07 -6.27 8.16
N ASP A 77 4.58 -6.28 6.93
CA ASP A 77 4.62 -5.09 6.09
C ASP A 77 3.20 -4.68 5.68
N PRO A 78 2.74 -3.47 6.06
CA PRO A 78 1.36 -3.06 5.82
C PRO A 78 1.11 -2.72 4.35
N ASP A 79 2.12 -2.26 3.62
CA ASP A 79 2.01 -1.90 2.20
C ASP A 79 1.91 -3.18 1.34
N ALA A 80 2.62 -4.23 1.72
CA ALA A 80 2.47 -5.55 1.11
C ALA A 80 1.03 -6.07 1.18
N TRP A 81 0.34 -5.88 2.32
CA TRP A 81 -1.08 -6.22 2.44
C TRP A 81 -1.96 -5.36 1.53
N ALA A 82 -1.67 -4.07 1.40
CA ALA A 82 -2.41 -3.19 0.49
C ALA A 82 -2.24 -3.62 -0.98
N VAL A 83 -1.01 -3.95 -1.40
CA VAL A 83 -0.73 -4.43 -2.77
C VAL A 83 -1.42 -5.76 -3.05
N LEU A 84 -1.42 -6.71 -2.11
CA LEU A 84 -2.20 -7.95 -2.25
C LEU A 84 -3.71 -7.68 -2.38
N GLY A 85 -4.21 -6.67 -1.67
CA GLY A 85 -5.59 -6.21 -1.83
C GLY A 85 -5.87 -5.68 -3.24
N ALA A 86 -4.98 -4.87 -3.79
CA ALA A 86 -5.11 -4.33 -5.15
C ALA A 86 -5.10 -5.44 -6.21
N LEU A 87 -4.16 -6.39 -6.10
CA LEU A 87 -4.12 -7.56 -6.98
C LEU A 87 -5.39 -8.41 -6.89
N ALA A 88 -5.98 -8.54 -5.69
CA ALA A 88 -7.24 -9.24 -5.53
C ALA A 88 -8.40 -8.50 -6.21
N VAL A 89 -8.43 -7.16 -6.16
CA VAL A 89 -9.43 -6.37 -6.91
C VAL A 89 -9.27 -6.56 -8.42
N GLU A 90 -8.05 -6.53 -8.95
CA GLU A 90 -7.78 -6.76 -10.38
C GLU A 90 -8.26 -8.13 -10.87
N ASN A 91 -8.21 -9.13 -9.99
CA ASN A 91 -8.67 -10.50 -10.27
C ASN A 91 -10.16 -10.73 -9.94
N ASP A 92 -10.93 -9.67 -9.61
CA ASP A 92 -12.34 -9.73 -9.18
C ASP A 92 -12.56 -10.56 -7.89
N GLU A 93 -11.52 -10.73 -7.08
CA GLU A 93 -11.52 -11.43 -5.80
C GLU A 93 -11.87 -10.49 -4.64
N LEU A 94 -13.00 -9.78 -4.73
CA LEU A 94 -13.36 -8.67 -3.82
C LEU A 94 -13.40 -9.07 -2.33
N ALA A 95 -13.73 -10.31 -2.00
CA ALA A 95 -13.71 -10.82 -0.63
C ALA A 95 -12.27 -10.94 -0.08
N ALA A 96 -11.33 -11.41 -0.92
CA ALA A 96 -9.93 -11.48 -0.54
C ALA A 96 -9.32 -10.07 -0.45
N ALA A 97 -9.68 -9.18 -1.37
CA ALA A 97 -9.27 -7.78 -1.32
C ALA A 97 -9.65 -7.11 0.00
N GLU A 98 -10.90 -7.30 0.42
CA GLU A 98 -11.40 -6.78 1.71
C GLU A 98 -10.64 -7.34 2.92
N GLU A 99 -10.30 -8.64 2.91
CA GLU A 99 -9.47 -9.23 3.97
C GLU A 99 -8.05 -8.61 3.99
N HIS A 100 -7.44 -8.46 2.81
CA HIS A 100 -6.10 -7.89 2.68
C HIS A 100 -6.04 -6.42 3.12
N TYR A 101 -6.97 -5.58 2.68
CA TYR A 101 -7.01 -4.19 3.13
C TYR A 101 -7.26 -4.05 4.63
N ARG A 102 -8.09 -4.91 5.24
CA ARG A 102 -8.24 -4.93 6.70
C ARG A 102 -6.94 -5.27 7.42
N ARG A 103 -6.14 -6.19 6.87
CA ARG A 103 -4.81 -6.51 7.41
C ARG A 103 -3.83 -5.36 7.25
N ALA A 104 -3.88 -4.64 6.12
CA ALA A 104 -3.07 -3.44 5.91
C ALA A 104 -3.37 -2.35 6.96
N ILE A 105 -4.66 -2.07 7.20
CA ILE A 105 -5.11 -1.12 8.24
C ILE A 105 -4.63 -1.55 9.63
N ALA A 106 -4.82 -2.83 9.98
CA ALA A 106 -4.39 -3.38 11.26
C ALA A 106 -2.86 -3.37 11.45
N ALA A 107 -2.10 -3.45 10.36
CA ALA A 107 -0.64 -3.37 10.34
C ALA A 107 -0.11 -1.92 10.30
N GLY A 108 -0.97 -0.93 10.07
CA GLY A 108 -0.66 0.49 10.21
C GLY A 108 -0.80 1.34 8.94
N ASN A 109 -1.07 0.75 7.77
CA ASN A 109 -1.34 1.52 6.55
C ASN A 109 -2.80 2.02 6.59
N GLN A 110 -3.00 3.30 6.91
CA GLN A 110 -4.32 3.93 6.95
C GLN A 110 -4.86 4.26 5.56
N ASP A 111 -4.01 4.40 4.54
CA ASP A 111 -4.44 4.63 3.15
C ASP A 111 -5.33 3.49 2.63
N ALA A 112 -5.13 2.28 3.16
CA ALA A 112 -5.98 1.12 2.90
C ALA A 112 -7.46 1.29 3.32
N LEU A 113 -7.80 2.30 4.13
CA LEU A 113 -9.20 2.67 4.39
C LEU A 113 -9.91 3.15 3.11
N VAL A 114 -9.23 3.92 2.26
CA VAL A 114 -9.76 4.40 0.98
C VAL A 114 -9.94 3.23 0.01
N TYR A 115 -8.95 2.32 -0.06
CA TYR A 115 -9.06 1.15 -0.92
C TYR A 115 -10.20 0.20 -0.49
N LEU A 116 -10.36 0.00 0.82
CA LEU A 116 -11.47 -0.78 1.35
C LEU A 116 -12.83 -0.11 1.10
N ALA A 117 -12.90 1.22 1.17
CA ALA A 117 -14.09 1.98 0.81
C ALA A 117 -14.48 1.74 -0.67
N GLY A 118 -13.51 1.77 -1.59
CA GLY A 118 -13.72 1.43 -2.99
C GLY A 118 -14.27 0.02 -3.19
N VAL A 119 -13.77 -0.98 -2.46
CA VAL A 119 -14.33 -2.35 -2.49
C VAL A 119 -15.77 -2.38 -1.98
N CYS A 120 -16.08 -1.62 -0.92
CA CYS A 120 -17.45 -1.48 -0.44
C CYS A 120 -18.37 -0.83 -1.48
N GLU A 121 -17.90 0.16 -2.25
CA GLU A 121 -18.67 0.77 -3.33
C GLU A 121 -18.94 -0.19 -4.50
N LEU A 122 -17.91 -0.90 -4.96
CA LEU A 122 -18.03 -1.92 -6.02
C LEU A 122 -19.04 -3.02 -5.66
N THR A 123 -19.23 -3.28 -4.37
CA THR A 123 -20.19 -4.25 -3.83
C THR A 123 -21.53 -3.64 -3.40
N GLY A 124 -21.75 -2.35 -3.68
CA GLY A 124 -23.00 -1.63 -3.38
C GLY A 124 -23.20 -1.28 -1.90
N ARG A 125 -22.19 -1.45 -1.05
CA ARG A 125 -22.21 -1.18 0.39
C ARG A 125 -21.80 0.26 0.70
N VAL A 126 -22.43 1.22 0.02
CA VAL A 126 -22.12 2.66 0.12
C VAL A 126 -22.10 3.19 1.56
N PRO A 127 -23.02 2.81 2.48
CA PRO A 127 -22.93 3.26 3.87
C PRO A 127 -21.62 2.86 4.57
N GLN A 128 -21.11 1.65 4.29
CA GLN A 128 -19.83 1.20 4.85
C GLN A 128 -18.66 1.96 4.22
N ALA A 129 -18.72 2.23 2.91
CA ALA A 129 -17.70 3.05 2.25
C ALA A 129 -17.60 4.46 2.87
N VAL A 130 -18.75 5.09 3.15
CA VAL A 130 -18.80 6.40 3.84
C VAL A 130 -18.19 6.35 5.24
N GLU A 131 -18.46 5.30 6.02
CA GLU A 131 -17.87 5.11 7.35
C GLU A 131 -16.35 4.94 7.28
N LEU A 132 -15.85 4.24 6.27
CA LEU A 132 -14.42 4.05 6.04
C LEU A 132 -13.73 5.33 5.58
N LEU A 133 -14.33 6.08 4.66
CA LEU A 133 -13.82 7.39 4.24
C LEU A 133 -13.82 8.40 5.40
N ALA A 134 -14.82 8.35 6.29
CA ALA A 134 -14.80 9.16 7.50
C ALA A 134 -13.63 8.82 8.43
N GLN A 135 -13.35 7.53 8.61
CA GLN A 135 -12.18 7.08 9.36
C GLN A 135 -10.88 7.52 8.69
N ALA A 136 -10.81 7.46 7.36
CA ALA A 136 -9.66 7.91 6.59
C ALA A 136 -9.42 9.43 6.75
N VAL A 137 -10.49 10.24 6.74
CA VAL A 137 -10.40 11.68 7.05
C VAL A 137 -9.87 11.91 8.46
N ALA A 138 -10.35 11.15 9.45
CA ALA A 138 -9.86 11.25 10.83
C ALA A 138 -8.41 10.79 11.01
N ALA A 139 -7.90 9.96 10.09
CA ALA A 139 -6.52 9.51 10.01
C ALA A 139 -5.63 10.41 9.13
N ASP A 140 -6.14 11.57 8.69
CA ASP A 140 -5.45 12.51 7.80
C ASP A 140 -4.98 11.88 6.47
N VAL A 141 -5.67 10.84 6.01
CA VAL A 141 -5.42 10.22 4.71
C VAL A 141 -5.80 11.22 3.62
N ALA A 142 -4.87 11.45 2.70
CA ALA A 142 -5.08 12.31 1.54
C ALA A 142 -6.25 11.77 0.70
N GLU A 143 -6.87 12.62 -0.11
CA GLU A 143 -8.01 12.27 -0.97
C GLU A 143 -9.31 11.81 -0.28
N ALA A 144 -9.29 11.32 0.98
CA ALA A 144 -10.45 10.74 1.66
C ALA A 144 -11.64 11.72 1.77
N ARG A 145 -11.36 13.00 2.01
CA ARG A 145 -12.38 14.05 2.10
C ARG A 145 -12.99 14.37 0.73
N GLU A 146 -12.18 14.30 -0.33
CA GLU A 146 -12.63 14.53 -1.71
C GLU A 146 -13.55 13.40 -2.16
N LEU A 147 -13.14 12.14 -1.98
CA LEU A 147 -13.96 10.97 -2.29
C LEU A 147 -15.29 10.96 -1.51
N LEU A 148 -15.26 11.37 -0.24
CA LEU A 148 -16.48 11.52 0.54
C LEU A 148 -17.39 12.63 -0.02
N ALA A 149 -16.82 13.71 -0.55
CA ALA A 149 -17.56 14.78 -1.21
C ALA A 149 -18.14 14.36 -2.56
N GLU A 150 -17.42 13.54 -3.33
CA GLU A 150 -17.92 12.95 -4.57
C GLU A 150 -19.16 12.10 -4.31
N LEU A 151 -19.11 11.20 -3.33
CA LEU A 151 -20.29 10.40 -2.96
C LEU A 151 -21.48 11.27 -2.51
N ALA A 152 -21.21 12.37 -1.81
CA ALA A 152 -22.26 13.31 -1.43
C ALA A 152 -22.88 14.01 -2.65
N ALA A 153 -22.05 14.35 -3.65
CA ALA A 153 -22.47 14.98 -4.91
C ALA A 153 -23.27 14.02 -5.81
N GLU A 154 -22.98 12.71 -5.76
CA GLU A 154 -23.79 11.67 -6.41
C GLU A 154 -25.18 11.48 -5.78
N GLY A 155 -25.43 12.12 -4.63
CA GLY A 155 -26.71 12.07 -3.94
C GLY A 155 -26.78 11.04 -2.82
N HIS A 156 -25.66 10.44 -2.40
CA HIS A 156 -25.65 9.50 -1.28
C HIS A 156 -25.88 10.23 0.04
N ALA A 157 -27.09 10.09 0.60
CA ALA A 157 -27.50 10.77 1.83
C ALA A 157 -26.57 10.47 3.03
N ALA A 158 -25.98 9.27 3.08
CA ALA A 158 -25.01 8.91 4.11
C ALA A 158 -23.76 9.79 4.05
N ALA A 159 -23.22 10.02 2.84
CA ALA A 159 -22.04 10.86 2.63
C ALA A 159 -22.34 12.33 2.97
N GLN A 160 -23.51 12.84 2.53
CA GLN A 160 -23.97 14.19 2.88
C GLN A 160 -24.07 14.41 4.39
N ALA A 161 -24.68 13.46 5.11
CA ALA A 161 -24.79 13.52 6.56
C ALA A 161 -23.42 13.47 7.25
N GLN A 162 -22.48 12.69 6.71
CA GLN A 162 -21.14 12.56 7.28
C GLN A 162 -20.32 13.85 7.12
N LEU A 163 -20.40 14.54 5.99
CA LEU A 163 -19.72 15.83 5.79
C LEU A 163 -20.23 16.91 6.74
N VAL A 164 -21.54 16.94 7.01
CA VAL A 164 -22.13 17.87 7.99
C VAL A 164 -21.57 17.61 9.39
N ARG A 165 -21.42 16.33 9.79
CA ARG A 165 -20.81 15.97 11.08
C ARG A 165 -19.37 16.45 11.18
N LEU A 166 -18.55 16.15 10.16
CA LEU A 166 -17.14 16.54 10.13
C LEU A 166 -16.93 18.06 10.13
N ALA A 167 -17.86 18.82 9.53
CA ALA A 167 -17.82 20.28 9.59
C ALA A 167 -18.14 20.81 10.99
N ALA A 168 -19.06 20.18 11.71
CA ALA A 168 -19.44 20.59 13.07
C ALA A 168 -18.34 20.27 14.11
N ASP A 169 -17.52 19.24 13.88
CA ASP A 169 -16.42 18.87 14.78
C ASP A 169 -15.15 19.75 14.59
N ALA A 170 -15.12 20.59 13.55
CA ALA A 170 -13.97 21.45 13.23
C ALA A 170 -14.08 22.89 13.79
N ASP A 171 -15.23 23.25 14.36
CA ASP A 171 -15.54 24.56 14.98
C ASP A 171 -15.39 24.54 16.51
#